data_AF-B1Z850-F1
#
_entry.id   AF-B1Z850-F1
#
_cell.length_a   1.000
_cell.length_b   1.000
_cell.length_c   1.000
_cell.angle_alpha   90.00
_cell.angle_beta   90.00
_cell.angle_gamma   90.00
#
_symmetry.space_group_name_H-M   'P 1'
#
loop_
_entity.id
_entity.type
_entity.pdbx_description
1 polymer ?
#
loop_
_entity_poly.entity_id
_entity_poly.type
_entity_poly.pdbx_seq_one_letter_code
_entity_poly.pdbx_strand_id
1 'polypeptide(L)'
;MSQPTEPAPSPDGAALHGPVARLLRPLVRLLVQRGITFPALTNLLRELYVNVAEYDFALPGKEQTDSRVSLLTGIHRKEVRRLRGAGAPVSQVPATVSRTSRIIARWVAAPEFTDGQGRPLPLPRSADDAAPSFESLVAGVTKDVRPRAVLDEWLDRGLVVLDPEGRVRLLEAAYLPKGGAEPQLYYFGRNLHDHIAAAAENVTAPSPRFFERAVHYDGLSDGLAGRLEARAREIAMGALKEANAEAHAACAEDAGGRHRWNFGIYIYREEVPARDSGAGPESDAAEGSAP
;
A
#
# COMPACT_ATOMS: atom_id res chain seq x y z
N MET A 1 -32.74 -19.83 -27.24
CA MET A 1 -31.45 -19.14 -27.03
C MET A 1 -30.93 -19.58 -25.69
N SER A 2 -29.99 -20.54 -25.66
CA SER A 2 -29.40 -21.04 -24.42
C SER A 2 -28.51 -19.95 -23.83
N GLN A 3 -28.78 -19.53 -22.60
CA GLN A 3 -27.86 -18.65 -21.88
C GLN A 3 -26.51 -19.37 -21.72
N PRO A 4 -25.37 -18.68 -21.81
CA PRO A 4 -24.10 -19.29 -21.47
C PRO A 4 -24.17 -19.67 -19.99
N THR A 5 -24.09 -20.97 -19.68
CA THR A 5 -23.93 -21.44 -18.31
C THR A 5 -22.59 -20.91 -17.81
N GLU A 6 -22.62 -19.88 -16.95
CA GLU A 6 -21.41 -19.41 -16.29
C GLU A 6 -20.81 -20.57 -15.50
N PRO A 7 -19.51 -20.85 -15.65
CA PRO A 7 -18.87 -21.91 -14.88
C PRO A 7 -18.93 -21.54 -13.39
N ALA A 8 -19.52 -22.41 -12.58
CA ALA A 8 -19.57 -22.24 -11.14
C ALA A 8 -18.15 -22.21 -10.55
N PRO A 9 -17.88 -21.35 -9.54
CA PRO A 9 -16.58 -21.31 -8.88
C PRO A 9 -16.26 -22.64 -8.20
N SER A 10 -14.97 -22.96 -8.07
CA SER A 10 -14.53 -24.11 -7.25
C SER A 10 -14.92 -23.94 -5.78
N PRO A 11 -14.96 -25.01 -4.96
CA PRO A 11 -15.22 -24.90 -3.52
C PRO A 11 -14.31 -23.90 -2.81
N ASP A 12 -13.02 -23.88 -3.18
CA ASP A 12 -12.05 -22.90 -2.68
C ASP A 12 -12.38 -21.47 -3.18
N GLY A 13 -12.82 -21.34 -4.43
CA GLY A 13 -13.29 -20.06 -4.99
C GLY A 13 -14.55 -19.53 -4.30
N ALA A 14 -15.47 -20.41 -3.88
CA ALA A 14 -16.66 -20.04 -3.14
C ALA A 14 -16.31 -19.56 -1.72
N ALA A 15 -15.35 -20.20 -1.05
CA ALA A 15 -14.85 -19.78 0.26
C ALA A 15 -14.17 -18.40 0.23
N LEU A 16 -13.54 -18.03 -0.90
CA LEU A 16 -12.92 -16.71 -1.09
C LEU A 16 -13.92 -15.57 -1.33
N HIS A 17 -15.17 -15.86 -1.70
CA HIS A 17 -16.14 -14.83 -2.06
C HIS A 17 -16.35 -13.78 -0.95
N GLY A 18 -16.58 -14.22 0.29
CA GLY A 18 -16.78 -13.34 1.44
C GLY A 18 -15.57 -12.44 1.74
N PRO A 19 -14.36 -13.02 1.94
CA PRO A 19 -13.13 -12.26 2.13
C PRO A 19 -12.81 -11.28 0.99
N VAL A 20 -12.97 -11.69 -0.26
CA VAL A 20 -12.72 -10.84 -1.43
C VAL A 20 -13.75 -9.70 -1.49
N ALA A 21 -15.03 -9.95 -1.21
CA ALA A 21 -16.04 -8.89 -1.15
C ALA A 21 -15.71 -7.86 -0.07
N ARG A 22 -15.21 -8.30 1.09
CA ARG A 22 -14.75 -7.41 2.17
C ARG A 22 -13.54 -6.56 1.73
N LEU A 23 -12.57 -7.16 1.04
CA LEU A 23 -11.39 -6.48 0.50
C LEU A 23 -11.76 -5.44 -0.59
N LEU A 24 -12.66 -5.81 -1.49
CA LEU A 24 -13.04 -4.96 -2.63
C LEU A 24 -13.91 -3.78 -2.23
N ARG A 25 -14.73 -3.89 -1.18
CA ARG A 25 -15.65 -2.81 -0.75
C ARG A 25 -14.97 -1.43 -0.59
N PRO A 26 -13.88 -1.26 0.19
CA PRO A 26 -13.22 0.04 0.30
C PRO A 26 -12.63 0.53 -1.04
N LEU A 27 -12.12 -0.38 -1.88
CA LEU A 27 -11.62 -0.03 -3.22
C LEU A 27 -12.76 0.46 -4.12
N VAL A 28 -13.87 -0.27 -4.20
CA VAL A 28 -15.05 0.13 -4.98
C VAL A 28 -15.59 1.47 -4.51
N ARG A 29 -15.64 1.72 -3.19
CA ARG A 29 -16.03 3.03 -2.66
C ARG A 29 -15.15 4.15 -3.18
N LEU A 30 -13.82 3.97 -3.17
CA LEU A 30 -12.87 4.93 -3.74
C LEU A 30 -13.09 5.14 -5.24
N LEU A 31 -13.26 4.05 -6.01
CA LEU A 31 -13.48 4.11 -7.46
C LEU A 31 -14.75 4.91 -7.80
N VAL A 32 -15.85 4.64 -7.10
CA VAL A 32 -17.11 5.39 -7.25
C VAL A 32 -16.91 6.87 -6.91
N GLN A 33 -16.23 7.18 -5.80
CA GLN A 33 -15.91 8.58 -5.43
C GLN A 33 -15.05 9.30 -6.46
N ARG A 34 -14.25 8.57 -7.24
CA ARG A 34 -13.38 9.11 -8.30
C ARG A 34 -13.99 9.01 -9.70
N GLY A 35 -15.26 8.61 -9.83
CA GLY A 35 -15.96 8.54 -11.11
C GLY A 35 -15.55 7.37 -12.00
N ILE A 36 -14.84 6.37 -11.47
CA ILE A 36 -14.53 5.14 -12.20
C ILE A 36 -15.78 4.28 -12.23
N THR A 37 -16.30 4.07 -13.45
CA THR A 37 -17.53 3.31 -13.67
C THR A 37 -17.27 1.80 -13.62
N PHE A 38 -18.33 1.03 -13.36
CA PHE A 38 -18.24 -0.43 -13.38
C PHE A 38 -17.68 -0.99 -14.70
N PRO A 39 -18.12 -0.54 -15.91
CA PRO A 39 -17.52 -0.99 -17.16
C PRO A 39 -16.03 -0.69 -17.28
N ALA A 40 -15.57 0.48 -16.80
CA ALA A 40 -14.15 0.83 -16.81
C ALA A 40 -13.33 -0.10 -15.91
N LEU A 41 -13.83 -0.40 -14.70
CA LEU A 41 -13.22 -1.39 -13.81
C LEU A 41 -13.23 -2.80 -14.44
N THR A 42 -14.33 -3.22 -15.07
CA THR A 42 -14.40 -4.54 -15.70
C THR A 42 -13.39 -4.67 -16.85
N ASN A 43 -13.17 -3.61 -17.63
CA ASN A 43 -12.14 -3.62 -18.69
C ASN A 43 -10.74 -3.81 -18.10
N LEU A 44 -10.39 -3.05 -17.06
CA LEU A 44 -9.13 -3.20 -16.33
C LEU A 44 -8.97 -4.61 -15.75
N LEU A 45 -10.03 -5.16 -15.14
CA LEU A 45 -10.00 -6.52 -14.61
C LEU A 45 -9.82 -7.57 -15.71
N ARG A 46 -10.46 -7.43 -16.88
CA ARG A 46 -10.24 -8.35 -18.00
C ARG A 46 -8.79 -8.36 -18.47
N GLU A 47 -8.18 -7.18 -18.58
CA GLU A 47 -6.75 -7.03 -18.90
C GLU A 47 -5.88 -7.75 -17.86
N LEU A 48 -6.14 -7.53 -16.57
CA LEU A 48 -5.40 -8.17 -15.48
C LEU A 48 -5.58 -9.70 -15.46
N TYR A 49 -6.79 -10.21 -15.66
CA TYR A 49 -7.07 -11.65 -15.72
C TYR A 49 -6.32 -12.33 -16.86
N VAL A 50 -6.32 -11.72 -18.06
CA VAL A 50 -5.57 -12.24 -19.21
C VAL A 50 -4.07 -12.21 -18.92
N ASN A 51 -3.55 -11.12 -18.37
CA ASN A 51 -2.14 -10.97 -18.06
C ASN A 51 -1.65 -12.00 -17.03
N VAL A 52 -2.34 -12.13 -15.90
CA VAL A 52 -2.00 -13.10 -14.84
C VAL A 52 -2.08 -14.53 -15.38
N ALA A 53 -3.12 -14.88 -16.16
CA ALA A 53 -3.22 -16.21 -16.76
C ALA A 53 -2.11 -16.49 -17.80
N GLU A 54 -1.67 -15.48 -18.54
CA GLU A 54 -0.61 -15.61 -19.54
C GLU A 54 0.78 -15.80 -18.90
N TYR A 55 1.09 -15.07 -17.84
CA TYR A 55 2.45 -15.04 -17.26
C TYR A 55 2.61 -15.89 -15.99
N ASP A 56 1.64 -15.86 -15.07
CA ASP A 56 1.81 -16.48 -13.74
C ASP A 56 1.36 -17.95 -13.72
N PHE A 57 0.47 -18.34 -14.65
CA PHE A 57 -0.02 -19.71 -14.82
C PHE A 57 0.56 -20.41 -16.06
N ALA A 58 1.65 -19.86 -16.60
CA ALA A 58 2.38 -20.46 -17.70
C ALA A 58 3.00 -21.81 -17.29
N LEU A 59 2.87 -22.81 -18.15
CA LEU A 59 3.52 -24.11 -17.94
C LEU A 59 4.98 -24.04 -18.41
N PRO A 60 5.95 -24.60 -17.64
CA PRO A 60 7.34 -24.63 -18.05
C PRO A 60 7.51 -25.20 -19.47
N GLY A 61 8.16 -24.44 -20.35
CA GLY A 61 8.46 -24.85 -21.73
C GLY A 61 7.27 -24.88 -22.70
N LYS A 62 6.10 -24.33 -22.35
CA LYS A 62 4.93 -24.24 -23.24
C LYS A 62 4.38 -22.83 -23.32
N GLU A 63 4.25 -22.30 -24.53
CA GLU A 63 3.51 -21.06 -24.76
C GLU A 63 2.05 -21.22 -24.32
N GLN A 64 1.51 -20.20 -23.64
CA GLN A 64 0.09 -20.15 -23.34
C GLN A 64 -0.70 -19.85 -24.62
N THR A 65 -1.66 -20.71 -24.95
CA THR A 65 -2.55 -20.50 -26.09
C THR A 65 -3.78 -19.69 -25.67
N ASP A 66 -4.37 -18.96 -26.62
CA ASP A 66 -5.61 -18.19 -26.38
C ASP A 66 -6.73 -19.05 -25.79
N SER A 67 -6.84 -20.30 -26.23
CA SER A 67 -7.83 -21.27 -25.73
C SER A 67 -7.61 -21.61 -24.26
N ARG A 68 -6.34 -21.74 -23.83
CA ARG A 68 -6.01 -22.04 -22.44
C ARG A 68 -6.24 -20.83 -21.54
N VAL A 69 -5.83 -19.64 -21.97
CA VAL A 69 -6.11 -18.39 -21.24
C VAL A 69 -7.62 -18.16 -21.13
N SER A 70 -8.38 -18.42 -22.19
CA SER A 70 -9.85 -18.36 -22.17
C SER A 70 -10.46 -19.35 -21.17
N LEU A 71 -9.93 -20.57 -21.10
CA LEU A 71 -10.37 -21.58 -20.13
C LEU A 71 -10.08 -21.16 -18.68
N LEU A 72 -8.89 -20.62 -18.41
CA LEU A 72 -8.49 -20.20 -17.05
C LEU A 72 -9.25 -18.97 -16.55
N THR A 73 -9.53 -18.03 -17.44
CA THR A 73 -10.11 -16.73 -17.08
C THR A 73 -11.63 -16.66 -17.25
N GLY A 74 -12.21 -17.58 -18.02
CA GLY A 74 -13.60 -17.48 -18.49
C GLY A 74 -13.81 -16.38 -19.54
N ILE A 75 -12.78 -15.63 -19.93
CA ILE A 75 -12.87 -14.56 -20.93
C ILE A 75 -12.87 -15.17 -22.32
N HIS A 76 -13.79 -14.75 -23.17
CA HIS A 76 -13.93 -15.30 -24.52
C HIS A 76 -12.65 -15.12 -25.36
N ARG A 77 -12.23 -16.16 -26.09
CA ARG A 77 -11.00 -16.19 -26.91
C ARG A 77 -10.73 -14.97 -27.80
N LYS A 78 -11.78 -14.34 -28.37
CA LYS A 78 -11.63 -13.13 -29.21
C LYS A 78 -11.15 -11.95 -28.38
N GLU A 79 -11.65 -11.84 -27.15
CA GLU A 79 -11.27 -10.78 -26.22
C GLU A 79 -9.87 -11.04 -25.65
N VAL A 80 -9.55 -12.29 -25.33
CA VAL A 80 -8.17 -12.69 -24.98
C VAL A 80 -7.19 -12.26 -26.07
N ARG A 81 -7.45 -12.62 -27.33
CA ARG A 81 -6.59 -12.24 -28.47
C ARG A 81 -6.45 -10.72 -28.64
N ARG A 82 -7.49 -9.94 -28.31
CA ARG A 82 -7.46 -8.48 -28.36
C ARG A 82 -6.60 -7.88 -27.23
N LEU A 83 -6.62 -8.50 -26.06
CA LEU A 83 -5.96 -8.01 -24.84
C LEU A 83 -4.51 -8.48 -24.72
N ARG A 84 -4.14 -9.61 -25.33
CA ARG A 84 -2.77 -10.10 -25.38
C ARG A 84 -1.84 -9.11 -26.08
N GLY A 85 -0.66 -8.90 -25.50
CA GLY A 85 0.37 -8.01 -26.05
C GLY A 85 0.29 -6.54 -25.63
N ALA A 86 -0.73 -6.13 -24.85
CA ALA A 86 -0.79 -4.78 -24.27
C ALA A 86 0.31 -4.49 -23.23
N GLY A 87 1.02 -5.53 -22.77
CA GLY A 87 2.01 -5.46 -21.70
C GLY A 87 1.35 -5.25 -20.34
N ALA A 88 1.92 -5.83 -19.28
CA ALA A 88 1.53 -5.42 -17.93
C ALA A 88 1.94 -3.95 -17.76
N PRO A 89 1.07 -3.06 -17.21
CA PRO A 89 1.53 -1.74 -16.82
C PRO A 89 2.61 -1.91 -15.74
N VAL A 90 3.88 -1.74 -16.15
CA VAL A 90 4.99 -1.69 -15.21
C VAL A 90 4.75 -0.45 -14.36
N SER A 91 4.57 -0.64 -13.05
CA SER A 91 4.46 0.47 -12.11
C SER A 91 5.79 1.23 -12.09
N GLN A 92 5.92 2.23 -12.96
CA GLN A 92 7.07 3.12 -12.96
C GLN A 92 6.91 4.06 -11.76
N VAL A 93 7.92 4.10 -10.91
CA VAL A 93 7.97 5.07 -9.82
C VAL A 93 8.13 6.45 -10.44
N PRO A 94 7.20 7.41 -10.22
CA PRO A 94 7.41 8.76 -10.70
C PRO A 94 8.71 9.32 -10.11
N ALA A 95 9.56 9.93 -10.94
CA ALA A 95 10.90 10.38 -10.51
C ALA A 95 10.83 11.38 -9.33
N THR A 96 9.77 12.19 -9.28
CA THR A 96 9.49 13.14 -8.19
C THR A 96 9.19 12.44 -6.86
N VAL A 97 8.45 11.33 -6.90
CA VAL A 97 8.12 10.50 -5.73
C VAL A 97 9.37 9.79 -5.23
N SER A 98 10.12 9.16 -6.14
CA SER A 98 11.39 8.50 -5.81
C SER A 98 12.37 9.45 -5.13
N ARG A 99 12.52 10.67 -5.66
CA ARG A 99 13.45 11.66 -5.13
C ARG A 99 13.03 12.19 -3.76
N THR A 100 11.78 12.62 -3.60
CA THR A 100 11.27 13.16 -2.33
C THR A 100 11.48 12.16 -1.20
N SER A 101 11.10 10.90 -1.44
CA SER A 101 11.21 9.85 -0.44
C SER A 101 12.66 9.49 -0.11
N ARG A 102 13.57 9.53 -1.08
CA ARG A 102 15.01 9.34 -0.81
C ARG A 102 15.62 10.47 0.02
N ILE A 103 15.23 11.72 -0.22
CA ILE A 103 15.70 12.87 0.58
C ILE A 103 15.20 12.74 2.03
N ILE A 104 13.92 12.42 2.22
CA ILE A 104 13.35 12.20 3.56
C ILE A 104 14.03 11.02 4.25
N ALA A 105 14.16 9.87 3.57
CA ALA A 105 14.80 8.68 4.10
C ALA A 105 16.22 8.95 4.56
N ARG A 106 16.99 9.75 3.80
CA ARG A 106 18.33 10.19 4.20
C ARG A 106 18.30 11.13 5.40
N TRP A 107 17.42 12.13 5.42
CA TRP A 107 17.33 13.09 6.54
C TRP A 107 17.05 12.37 7.87
N VAL A 108 16.24 11.31 7.84
CA VAL A 108 15.83 10.61 9.07
C VAL A 108 16.74 9.45 9.45
N ALA A 109 17.72 9.09 8.61
CA ALA A 109 18.66 8.00 8.87
C ALA A 109 20.12 8.44 9.04
N ALA A 110 20.57 9.45 8.29
CA ALA A 110 21.97 9.78 8.27
C ALA A 110 22.38 10.50 9.58
N PRO A 111 23.47 10.07 10.25
CA PRO A 111 23.90 10.65 11.53
C PRO A 111 24.17 12.15 11.46
N GLU A 112 24.62 12.66 10.30
CA GLU A 112 24.88 14.09 10.12
C GLU A 112 23.61 14.95 10.11
N PHE A 113 22.44 14.36 9.87
CA PHE A 113 21.15 15.06 9.80
C PHE A 113 20.20 14.71 10.95
N THR A 114 20.66 13.94 11.95
CA THR A 114 19.84 13.47 13.08
C THR A 114 20.48 13.81 14.43
N ASP A 115 19.65 13.95 15.46
CA ASP A 115 20.12 14.11 16.84
C ASP A 115 20.52 12.76 17.47
N GLY A 116 21.04 12.80 18.70
CA GLY A 116 21.43 11.58 19.44
C GLY A 116 20.26 10.64 19.79
N GLN A 117 19.02 10.99 19.46
CA GLN A 117 17.84 10.15 19.58
C GLN A 117 17.26 9.75 18.22
N GLY A 118 17.99 9.96 17.11
CA GLY A 118 17.56 9.62 15.76
C GLY A 118 16.42 10.50 15.23
N ARG A 119 16.22 11.70 15.78
CA ARG A 119 15.22 12.65 15.28
C ARG A 119 15.88 13.58 14.25
N PRO A 120 15.21 13.90 13.13
CA PRO A 120 15.77 14.79 12.12
C PRO A 120 16.02 16.18 12.69
N LEU A 121 17.24 16.68 12.50
CA LEU A 121 17.64 18.03 12.92
C LEU A 121 16.96 19.09 12.06
N PRO A 122 16.57 20.25 12.62
CA PRO A 122 16.30 21.44 11.83
C PRO A 122 17.57 21.88 11.10
N LEU A 123 17.52 22.01 9.78
CA LEU A 123 18.70 22.30 8.96
C LEU A 123 18.70 23.74 8.46
N PRO A 124 19.82 24.48 8.53
CA PRO A 124 19.92 25.75 7.80
C PRO A 124 19.73 25.51 6.30
N ARG A 125 19.27 26.53 5.55
CA ARG A 125 19.02 26.39 4.10
C ARG A 125 20.30 26.05 3.33
N SER A 126 21.40 26.69 3.71
CA SER A 126 22.75 26.50 3.18
C SER A 126 23.75 26.69 4.32
N ALA A 127 24.96 26.21 4.14
CA ALA A 127 26.08 26.38 5.06
C ALA A 127 27.38 26.56 4.25
N ASP A 128 28.26 27.44 4.72
CA ASP A 128 29.52 27.78 4.02
C ASP A 128 30.60 26.69 4.19
N ASP A 129 30.50 25.87 5.25
CA ASP A 129 31.39 24.75 5.57
C ASP A 129 30.76 23.38 5.24
N ALA A 130 31.48 22.28 5.49
CA ALA A 130 30.96 20.91 5.46
C ALA A 130 29.87 20.61 6.54
N ALA A 131 29.29 21.65 7.13
CA ALA A 131 28.22 21.52 8.10
C ALA A 131 26.91 21.03 7.44
N PRO A 132 26.09 20.24 8.17
CA PRO A 132 24.80 19.78 7.66
C PRO A 132 23.87 20.94 7.31
N SER A 133 23.32 20.92 6.09
CA SER A 133 22.35 21.91 5.61
C SER A 133 21.30 21.23 4.71
N PHE A 134 20.19 21.92 4.46
CA PHE A 134 19.18 21.43 3.53
C PHE A 134 19.76 21.27 2.12
N GLU A 135 20.65 22.16 1.71
CA GLU A 135 21.40 22.07 0.46
C GLU A 135 22.27 20.81 0.39
N SER A 136 23.07 20.51 1.42
CA SER A 136 23.92 19.31 1.43
C SER A 136 23.12 18.02 1.50
N LEU A 137 21.97 18.02 2.20
CA LEU A 137 21.02 16.92 2.20
C LEU A 137 20.48 16.60 0.79
N VAL A 138 20.00 17.62 0.08
CA VAL A 138 19.43 17.45 -1.27
C VAL A 138 20.52 17.04 -2.28
N ALA A 139 21.66 17.74 -2.26
CA ALA A 139 22.79 17.46 -3.15
C ALA A 139 23.35 16.04 -2.97
N GLY A 140 23.24 15.51 -1.75
CA GLY A 140 23.59 14.14 -1.42
C GLY A 140 22.68 13.06 -2.02
N VAL A 141 21.52 13.43 -2.59
CA VAL A 141 20.58 12.50 -3.22
C VAL A 141 20.48 12.69 -4.72
N THR A 142 20.52 13.93 -5.21
CA THR A 142 20.40 14.26 -6.63
C THR A 142 21.16 15.54 -6.98
N LYS A 143 21.65 15.62 -8.22
CA LYS A 143 22.24 16.83 -8.81
C LYS A 143 21.32 17.49 -9.85
N ASP A 144 20.16 16.90 -10.11
CA ASP A 144 19.29 17.27 -11.24
C ASP A 144 18.32 18.40 -10.88
N VAL A 145 18.19 18.72 -9.59
CA VAL A 145 17.27 19.75 -9.09
C VAL A 145 17.97 20.64 -8.07
N ARG A 146 17.73 21.94 -8.17
CA ARG A 146 18.28 22.92 -7.22
C ARG A 146 17.61 22.76 -5.84
N PRO A 147 18.37 22.72 -4.74
CA PRO A 147 17.81 22.57 -3.39
C PRO A 147 16.73 23.61 -3.05
N ARG A 148 16.88 24.85 -3.52
CA ARG A 148 15.86 25.89 -3.35
C ARG A 148 14.50 25.52 -3.95
N ALA A 149 14.48 24.93 -5.15
CA ALA A 149 13.22 24.51 -5.78
C ALA A 149 12.55 23.38 -4.99
N VAL A 150 13.34 22.46 -4.43
CA VAL A 150 12.83 21.40 -3.53
C VAL A 150 12.24 22.02 -2.26
N LEU A 151 12.93 22.99 -1.65
CA LEU A 151 12.46 23.66 -0.45
C LEU A 151 11.14 24.41 -0.68
N ASP A 152 11.06 25.19 -1.76
CA ASP A 152 9.86 25.95 -2.11
C ASP A 152 8.66 25.01 -2.33
N GLU A 153 8.86 23.89 -3.05
CA GLU A 153 7.84 22.86 -3.24
C GLU A 153 7.43 22.22 -1.91
N TRP A 154 8.38 21.91 -1.03
CA TRP A 154 8.11 21.23 0.24
C TRP A 154 7.39 22.13 1.25
N LEU A 155 7.65 23.44 1.23
CA LEU A 155 6.92 24.43 2.03
C LEU A 155 5.47 24.54 1.56
N ASP A 156 5.24 24.68 0.25
CA ASP A 156 3.89 24.71 -0.34
C ASP A 156 3.10 23.42 -0.03
N ARG A 157 3.78 22.28 -0.17
CA ARG A 157 3.23 20.97 0.16
C ARG A 157 3.15 20.69 1.66
N GLY A 158 3.63 21.59 2.53
CA GLY A 158 3.59 21.43 3.98
C GLY A 158 4.34 20.20 4.49
N LEU A 159 5.38 19.75 3.77
CA LEU A 159 6.27 18.67 4.22
C LEU A 159 7.31 19.20 5.20
N VAL A 160 7.64 20.49 5.10
CA VAL A 160 8.54 21.20 6.01
C VAL A 160 7.93 22.53 6.42
N VAL A 161 8.46 23.09 7.50
CA VAL A 161 8.27 24.49 7.88
C VAL A 161 9.61 25.16 8.13
N LEU A 162 9.62 26.48 8.17
CA LEU A 162 10.74 27.24 8.72
C LEU A 162 10.48 27.47 10.20
N ASP A 163 11.49 27.21 11.04
CA ASP A 163 11.45 27.61 12.45
C ASP A 163 11.74 29.12 12.61
N PRO A 164 11.62 29.69 13.82
CA PRO A 164 11.88 31.12 14.06
C PRO A 164 13.29 31.57 13.67
N GLU A 165 14.26 30.65 13.66
CA GLU A 165 15.65 30.90 13.25
C GLU A 165 15.85 30.73 11.73
N GLY A 166 14.78 30.44 10.97
CA GLY A 166 14.82 30.28 9.52
C GLY A 166 15.39 28.93 9.06
N ARG A 167 15.53 27.95 9.95
CA ARG A 167 15.95 26.58 9.63
C ARG A 167 14.76 25.76 9.15
N VAL A 168 15.03 24.87 8.20
CA VAL A 168 14.06 23.94 7.63
C VAL A 168 13.84 22.79 8.59
N ARG A 169 12.60 22.61 9.04
CA ARG A 169 12.20 21.52 9.93
C ARG A 169 11.23 20.58 9.23
N LEU A 170 11.57 19.29 9.21
CA LEU A 170 10.71 18.23 8.68
C LEU A 170 9.45 18.05 9.53
N LEU A 171 8.29 17.92 8.88
CA LEU A 171 7.02 17.60 9.53
C LEU A 171 6.70 16.12 9.40
N GLU A 172 5.89 15.58 10.31
CA GLU A 172 5.36 14.21 10.18
C GLU A 172 4.51 14.01 8.92
N ALA A 173 3.87 15.08 8.43
CA ALA A 173 3.18 15.09 7.14
C ALA A 173 4.12 14.75 5.96
N ALA A 174 5.45 14.86 6.12
CA ALA A 174 6.40 14.45 5.09
C ALA A 174 6.37 12.94 4.80
N TYR A 175 5.96 12.13 5.78
CA TYR A 175 5.85 10.67 5.61
C TYR A 175 4.55 10.24 4.89
N LEU A 176 3.60 11.16 4.70
CA LEU A 176 2.29 10.88 4.12
C LEU A 176 1.97 11.87 2.99
N PRO A 177 1.89 11.43 1.73
CA PRO A 177 1.44 12.29 0.65
C PRO A 177 0.06 12.90 0.94
N LYS A 178 -0.10 14.22 0.73
CA LYS A 178 -1.39 14.93 0.81
C LYS A 178 -2.45 14.29 -0.10
N GLY A 179 -3.71 14.35 0.35
CA GLY A 179 -4.89 13.78 -0.29
C GLY A 179 -5.04 14.13 -1.78
N GLY A 180 -5.19 13.11 -2.64
CA GLY A 180 -5.52 13.23 -4.06
C GLY A 180 -4.36 13.53 -5.01
N ALA A 181 -3.14 13.71 -4.52
CA ALA A 181 -1.97 13.99 -5.36
C ALA A 181 -1.35 12.70 -5.95
N GLU A 182 -0.65 12.80 -7.08
CA GLU A 182 0.05 11.69 -7.76
C GLU A 182 0.96 10.87 -6.82
N PRO A 183 1.75 11.46 -5.90
CA PRO A 183 2.52 10.70 -4.92
C PRO A 183 1.66 9.87 -3.96
N GLN A 184 0.45 10.34 -3.62
CA GLN A 184 -0.46 9.59 -2.76
C GLN A 184 -0.99 8.35 -3.47
N LEU A 185 -1.40 8.49 -4.74
CA LEU A 185 -1.89 7.38 -5.53
C LEU A 185 -0.79 6.36 -5.82
N TYR A 186 0.46 6.80 -5.98
CA TYR A 186 1.61 5.90 -6.08
C TYR A 186 1.78 5.04 -4.81
N TYR A 187 1.82 5.65 -3.63
CA TYR A 187 1.98 4.89 -2.37
C TYR A 187 0.74 4.09 -1.99
N PHE A 188 -0.45 4.57 -2.33
CA PHE A 188 -1.69 3.80 -2.25
C PHE A 188 -1.56 2.50 -3.04
N GLY A 189 -1.18 2.59 -4.33
CA GLY A 189 -0.98 1.43 -5.18
C GLY A 189 0.12 0.52 -4.65
N ARG A 190 1.30 1.07 -4.33
CA ARG A 190 2.47 0.32 -3.86
C ARG A 190 2.21 -0.43 -2.55
N ASN A 191 1.77 0.27 -1.52
CA ASN A 191 1.64 -0.32 -0.18
C ASN A 191 0.50 -1.34 -0.13
N LEU A 192 -0.64 -1.02 -0.76
CA LEU A 192 -1.78 -1.94 -0.81
C LEU A 192 -1.46 -3.17 -1.67
N HIS A 193 -0.77 -2.98 -2.81
CA HIS A 193 -0.30 -4.10 -3.62
C HIS A 193 0.62 -5.03 -2.82
N ASP A 194 1.67 -4.50 -2.19
CA ASP A 194 2.64 -5.31 -1.45
C ASP A 194 1.97 -6.09 -0.30
N HIS A 195 1.01 -5.47 0.39
CA HIS A 195 0.25 -6.14 1.45
C HIS A 195 -0.66 -7.25 0.88
N ILE A 196 -1.42 -6.97 -0.18
CA ILE A 196 -2.25 -7.98 -0.85
C ILE A 196 -1.39 -9.14 -1.38
N ALA A 197 -0.24 -8.85 -1.98
CA ALA A 197 0.66 -9.87 -2.51
C ALA A 197 1.22 -10.77 -1.39
N ALA A 198 1.66 -10.17 -0.27
CA ALA A 198 2.12 -10.92 0.89
C ALA A 198 1.01 -11.80 1.50
N ALA A 199 -0.19 -11.24 1.66
CA ALA A 199 -1.35 -11.96 2.18
C ALA A 199 -1.79 -13.10 1.25
N ALA A 200 -1.82 -12.85 -0.07
CA ALA A 200 -2.20 -13.85 -1.07
C ALA A 200 -1.20 -15.01 -1.12
N GLU A 201 0.11 -14.73 -1.12
CA GLU A 201 1.13 -15.78 -1.05
C GLU A 201 1.02 -16.60 0.24
N ASN A 202 0.75 -15.95 1.38
CA ASN A 202 0.56 -16.66 2.64
C ASN A 202 -0.67 -17.58 2.65
N VAL A 203 -1.68 -17.32 1.81
CA VAL A 203 -2.85 -18.20 1.62
C VAL A 203 -2.53 -19.36 0.67
N THR A 204 -1.74 -19.14 -0.37
CA THR A 204 -1.47 -20.14 -1.41
C THR A 204 -0.26 -21.03 -1.11
N ALA A 205 0.68 -20.57 -0.28
CA ALA A 205 1.89 -21.31 0.05
C ALA A 205 1.64 -22.37 1.16
N PRO A 206 2.38 -23.50 1.16
CA PRO A 206 2.24 -24.55 2.18
C PRO A 206 2.58 -24.09 3.62
N SER A 207 3.30 -22.98 3.76
CA SER A 207 3.63 -22.34 5.03
C SER A 207 3.67 -20.83 4.81
N PRO A 208 3.17 -20.00 5.76
CA PRO A 208 3.24 -18.55 5.64
C PRO A 208 4.69 -18.08 5.49
N ARG A 209 5.00 -17.45 4.34
CA ARG A 209 6.35 -17.01 4.00
C ARG A 209 6.64 -15.59 4.44
N PHE A 210 5.62 -14.73 4.39
CA PHE A 210 5.74 -13.31 4.70
C PHE A 210 5.22 -13.00 6.09
N PHE A 211 5.85 -12.04 6.76
CA PHE A 211 5.37 -11.52 8.03
C PHE A 211 4.17 -10.59 7.78
N GLU A 212 2.97 -11.14 7.87
CA GLU A 212 1.69 -10.43 7.78
C GLU A 212 0.92 -10.73 9.08
N ARG A 213 0.86 -9.75 9.99
CA ARG A 213 0.30 -9.92 11.33
C ARG A 213 -0.38 -8.64 11.78
N ALA A 214 -1.48 -8.78 12.52
CA ALA A 214 -2.19 -7.68 13.14
C ALA A 214 -2.64 -8.06 14.56
N VAL A 215 -2.57 -7.09 15.47
CA VAL A 215 -3.18 -7.17 16.80
C VAL A 215 -4.62 -6.67 16.67
N HIS A 216 -5.60 -7.43 17.13
CA HIS A 216 -7.02 -7.10 16.99
C HIS A 216 -7.76 -7.20 18.33
N TYR A 217 -8.60 -6.21 18.61
CA TYR A 217 -9.52 -6.18 19.74
C TYR A 217 -10.82 -5.52 19.27
N ASP A 218 -11.95 -6.14 19.59
CA ASP A 218 -13.28 -5.64 19.26
C ASP A 218 -13.95 -5.01 20.49
N GLY A 219 -15.00 -4.20 20.27
CA GLY A 219 -15.85 -3.67 21.34
C GLY A 219 -15.19 -2.62 22.24
N LEU A 220 -14.16 -1.92 21.75
CA LEU A 220 -13.47 -0.87 22.50
C LEU A 220 -14.34 0.38 22.65
N SER A 221 -14.24 1.06 23.79
CA SER A 221 -14.80 2.41 23.95
C SER A 221 -14.01 3.42 23.13
N ASP A 222 -14.65 4.52 22.72
CA ASP A 222 -14.00 5.58 21.93
C ASP A 222 -12.74 6.13 22.61
N GLY A 223 -12.81 6.38 23.92
CA GLY A 223 -11.66 6.87 24.70
C GLY A 223 -10.50 5.87 24.77
N LEU A 224 -10.77 4.55 24.78
CA LEU A 224 -9.72 3.53 24.74
C LEU A 224 -9.16 3.39 23.32
N ALA A 225 -10.01 3.37 22.29
CA ALA A 225 -9.60 3.31 20.90
C ALA A 225 -8.68 4.50 20.54
N GLY A 226 -9.02 5.72 20.97
CA GLY A 226 -8.18 6.90 20.77
C GLY A 226 -6.80 6.80 21.45
N ARG A 227 -6.73 6.28 22.69
CA ARG A 227 -5.44 6.08 23.37
C ARG A 227 -4.59 5.00 22.70
N LEU A 228 -5.19 3.90 22.28
CA LEU A 228 -4.49 2.82 21.58
C LEU A 228 -3.99 3.29 20.22
N GLU A 229 -4.78 4.09 19.49
CA GLU A 229 -4.35 4.69 18.23
C GLU A 229 -3.12 5.60 18.44
N ALA A 230 -3.17 6.51 19.41
CA ALA A 230 -2.05 7.40 19.71
C ALA A 230 -0.78 6.61 20.05
N ARG A 231 -0.89 5.59 20.91
CA ARG A 231 0.25 4.75 21.27
C ARG A 231 0.76 3.91 20.11
N ALA A 232 -0.13 3.37 19.27
CA ALA A 232 0.26 2.63 18.08
C ALA A 232 1.05 3.50 17.09
N ARG A 233 0.68 4.78 16.94
CA ARG A 233 1.43 5.74 16.10
C ARG A 233 2.86 5.93 16.58
N GLU A 234 3.06 6.09 17.89
CA GLU A 234 4.40 6.21 18.48
C GLU A 234 5.25 4.96 18.22
N ILE A 235 4.69 3.77 18.47
CA ILE A 235 5.39 2.49 18.25
C ILE A 235 5.73 2.31 16.77
N ALA A 236 4.75 2.53 15.88
CA ALA A 236 4.93 2.37 14.44
C ALA A 236 6.00 3.32 13.90
N MET A 237 5.98 4.59 14.29
CA MET A 237 6.99 5.55 13.87
C MET A 237 8.38 5.23 14.41
N GLY A 238 8.47 4.71 15.64
CA GLY A 238 9.73 4.19 16.19
C GLY A 238 10.30 3.07 15.33
N ALA A 239 9.50 2.04 15.06
CA ALA A 239 9.91 0.88 14.25
C ALA A 239 10.31 1.27 12.82
N LEU A 240 9.57 2.19 12.17
CA LEU A 240 9.91 2.65 10.82
C LEU A 240 11.23 3.42 10.79
N LYS A 241 11.51 4.24 11.81
CA LYS A 241 12.78 4.99 11.90
C LYS A 241 13.96 4.05 12.13
N GLU A 242 13.83 3.11 13.05
CA GLU A 242 14.84 2.09 13.35
C GLU A 242 15.18 1.28 12.09
N ALA A 243 14.16 0.70 11.44
CA ALA A 243 14.33 -0.09 10.23
C ALA A 243 14.94 0.72 9.07
N ASN A 244 14.57 2.01 8.93
CA ASN A 244 15.15 2.88 7.91
C ASN A 244 16.63 3.20 8.20
N ALA A 245 17.00 3.44 9.46
CA ALA A 245 18.39 3.69 9.86
C ALA A 245 19.27 2.47 9.59
N GLU A 246 18.83 1.28 10.00
CA GLU A 246 19.54 0.02 9.74
C GLU A 246 19.72 -0.24 8.24
N ALA A 247 18.63 -0.12 7.47
CA ALA A 247 18.69 -0.33 6.04
C ALA A 247 19.57 0.71 5.34
N HIS A 248 19.53 1.97 5.76
CA HIS A 248 20.38 3.02 5.21
C HIS A 248 21.87 2.71 5.43
N ALA A 249 22.23 2.31 6.65
CA ALA A 249 23.60 1.92 6.99
C ALA A 249 24.05 0.69 6.18
N ALA A 250 23.23 -0.35 6.12
CA ALA A 250 23.53 -1.57 5.38
C ALA A 250 23.69 -1.31 3.87
N CYS A 251 22.88 -0.42 3.29
CA CYS A 251 22.96 -0.06 1.87
C CYS A 251 24.23 0.71 1.49
N ALA A 252 24.98 1.29 2.44
CA ALA A 252 26.23 1.97 2.13
C ALA A 252 27.34 1.01 1.66
N GLU A 253 27.27 -0.26 2.08
CA GLU A 253 28.26 -1.30 1.78
C GLU A 253 27.73 -2.37 0.81
N ASP A 254 26.44 -2.30 0.43
CA ASP A 254 25.81 -3.26 -0.47
C ASP A 254 26.14 -2.96 -1.95
N ALA A 255 26.57 -3.99 -2.68
CA ALA A 255 26.86 -3.89 -4.12
C ALA A 255 25.60 -3.74 -4.98
N GLY A 256 24.41 -3.84 -4.39
CA GLY A 256 23.13 -3.81 -5.07
C GLY A 256 22.71 -5.17 -5.64
N GLY A 257 21.44 -5.27 -6.06
CA GLY A 257 20.91 -6.50 -6.62
C GLY A 257 19.47 -6.36 -7.15
N ARG A 258 18.82 -7.51 -7.37
CA ARG A 258 17.44 -7.58 -7.90
C ARG A 258 16.37 -7.68 -6.82
N HIS A 259 16.75 -7.55 -5.54
CA HIS A 259 15.83 -7.70 -4.42
C HIS A 259 15.27 -6.34 -4.01
N ARG A 260 13.97 -6.33 -3.69
CA ARG A 260 13.26 -5.16 -3.18
C ARG A 260 12.74 -5.50 -1.79
N TRP A 261 13.07 -4.68 -0.82
CA TRP A 261 12.53 -4.76 0.53
C TRP A 261 11.54 -3.62 0.79
N ASN A 262 10.47 -3.92 1.52
CA ASN A 262 9.49 -2.96 1.97
C ASN A 262 9.06 -3.31 3.40
N PHE A 263 9.11 -2.34 4.30
CA PHE A 263 8.57 -2.46 5.64
C PHE A 263 7.53 -1.36 5.84
N GLY A 264 6.26 -1.75 5.77
CA GLY A 264 5.12 -0.86 5.89
C GLY A 264 4.30 -1.22 7.12
N ILE A 265 3.83 -0.19 7.83
CA ILE A 265 2.92 -0.34 8.96
C ILE A 265 1.67 0.46 8.65
N TYR A 266 0.51 -0.11 8.94
CA TYR A 266 -0.76 0.59 8.90
C TYR A 266 -1.42 0.53 10.28
N ILE A 267 -2.12 1.60 10.61
CA ILE A 267 -2.97 1.67 11.81
C ILE A 267 -4.37 1.97 11.29
N TYR A 268 -5.30 1.06 11.59
CA TYR A 268 -6.70 1.19 11.21
C TYR A 268 -7.56 1.35 12.46
N ARG A 269 -8.44 2.35 12.43
CA ARG A 269 -9.50 2.56 13.40
C ARG A 269 -10.74 2.93 12.62
N GLU A 270 -11.86 2.34 12.99
CA GLU A 270 -13.17 2.71 12.47
C GLU A 270 -14.16 2.82 13.63
N GLU A 271 -15.15 3.68 13.45
CA GLU A 271 -16.38 3.57 14.22
C GLU A 271 -17.19 2.43 13.60
N VAL A 272 -17.45 1.39 14.38
CA VAL A 272 -18.33 0.29 13.95
C VAL A 272 -19.75 0.68 14.37
N PRO A 273 -20.70 0.82 13.42
CA PRO A 273 -22.10 1.04 13.76
C PRO A 273 -22.58 -0.03 14.74
N ALA A 274 -23.31 0.37 15.77
CA ALA A 274 -23.89 -0.57 16.73
C ALA A 274 -24.66 -1.64 15.95
N ARG A 275 -24.38 -2.92 16.22
CA ARG A 275 -25.23 -4.00 15.71
C ARG A 275 -26.59 -3.83 16.39
N ASP A 276 -27.64 -3.55 15.61
CA ASP A 276 -29.00 -3.60 16.11
C ASP A 276 -29.23 -4.98 16.76
N SER A 277 -29.37 -4.97 18.08
CA SER A 277 -29.66 -6.14 18.90
C SER A 277 -31.17 -6.42 18.82
N GLY A 278 -31.64 -6.70 17.60
CA GLY A 278 -33.07 -6.78 17.27
C GLY A 278 -33.41 -7.97 16.37
N ALA A 279 -33.11 -9.19 16.84
CA ALA A 279 -33.80 -10.43 16.47
C ALA A 279 -33.17 -11.58 17.28
N GLY A 280 -33.56 -11.72 18.55
CA GLY A 280 -33.41 -13.01 19.21
C GLY A 280 -34.33 -14.03 18.51
N PRO A 281 -33.92 -15.30 18.36
CA PRO A 281 -34.80 -16.31 17.76
C PRO A 281 -36.05 -16.44 18.64
N GLU A 282 -37.24 -16.26 18.05
CA GLU A 282 -38.49 -16.67 18.68
C GLU A 282 -38.36 -18.15 19.06
N SER A 283 -38.39 -18.42 20.36
CA SER A 283 -38.46 -19.77 20.88
C SER A 283 -39.83 -20.34 20.52
N ASP A 284 -39.85 -21.20 19.51
CA ASP A 284 -41.01 -22.02 19.18
C ASP A 284 -41.18 -23.06 20.29
N ALA A 285 -41.93 -22.70 21.33
CA ALA A 285 -42.33 -23.61 22.39
C ALA A 285 -43.47 -24.49 21.84
N ALA A 286 -43.09 -25.58 21.19
CA ALA A 286 -43.98 -26.70 20.92
C ALA A 286 -44.37 -27.38 22.25
N GLU A 287 -45.49 -26.96 22.84
CA GLU A 287 -46.21 -27.77 23.82
C GLU A 287 -46.91 -28.91 23.07
N GLY A 288 -46.29 -30.09 23.13
CA GLY A 288 -46.90 -31.36 22.76
C GLY A 288 -46.40 -32.45 23.70
N SER A 289 -47.19 -32.79 24.72
CA SER A 289 -47.12 -34.11 25.33
C SER A 289 -48.49 -34.51 25.86
N ALA A 290 -49.08 -35.49 25.17
CA ALA A 290 -50.28 -36.22 25.54
C ALA A 290 -49.95 -37.26 26.65
N PRO A 291 -50.94 -37.99 27.21
CA PRO A 291 -51.73 -38.97 26.46
C PRO A 291 -53.25 -38.71 26.46
#